data_AF-S3AR24-F1
#
_entry.id   AF-S3AR24-F1
#
_cell.length_a   1.000
_cell.length_b   1.000
_cell.length_c   1.000
_cell.angle_alpha   90.00
_cell.angle_beta   90.00
_cell.angle_gamma   90.00
#
_symmetry.space_group_name_H-M   'P 1'
#
loop_
_entity.id
_entity.type
_entity.pdbx_description
1 polymer ?
#
loop_
_entity_poly.entity_id
_entity_poly.type
_entity_poly.pdbx_seq_one_letter_code
_entity_poly.pdbx_strand_id
1 'polypeptide(L)'
;MRTTTLIPRRIATTGITVLGAAGIATAALTGTAHAAPQTAKPAHQTAAKAAAKPVKADDKTDKKDAGKKAEDYPDNLDGWIREAMSIMKKHGIPGSYDGIKRNIIRESGGDPGAVNDWDINAQKGIPSKGLLQVIQPTFDQYHVKGTADKLTDPVANIVAACNYAADRYGTMDNVDSAY
;
A
#
# COMPACT_ATOMS: atom_id res chain seq x y z
N MET A 1 -3.70 28.86 -70.96
CA MET A 1 -4.22 28.46 -69.63
C MET A 1 -3.09 27.80 -68.84
N ARG A 2 -2.79 28.37 -67.67
CA ARG A 2 -1.99 27.87 -66.51
C ARG A 2 -0.56 27.35 -66.73
N THR A 3 0.36 28.31 -66.55
CA THR A 3 1.77 28.23 -66.17
C THR A 3 2.00 27.42 -64.89
N THR A 4 3.07 26.61 -64.81
CA THR A 4 3.74 26.27 -63.54
C THR A 4 5.21 25.96 -63.79
N THR A 5 6.06 26.66 -63.04
CA THR A 5 7.52 26.82 -63.17
C THR A 5 8.27 25.86 -62.24
N LEU A 6 9.43 25.37 -62.70
CA LEU A 6 10.44 24.57 -62.00
C LEU A 6 11.04 25.28 -60.77
N ILE A 7 11.43 24.51 -59.74
CA ILE A 7 12.59 24.82 -58.88
C ILE A 7 13.38 23.54 -58.53
N PRO A 8 14.72 23.49 -58.76
CA PRO A 8 15.59 22.35 -58.43
C PRO A 8 16.15 22.43 -57.00
N ARG A 9 16.28 21.27 -56.32
CA ARG A 9 16.99 21.16 -55.03
C ARG A 9 18.47 20.88 -55.25
N ARG A 10 19.30 21.77 -54.69
CA ARG A 10 20.76 21.74 -54.69
C ARG A 10 21.30 20.70 -53.70
N ILE A 11 22.36 20.03 -54.17
CA ILE A 11 23.29 19.18 -53.43
C ILE A 11 24.21 20.07 -52.59
N ALA A 12 24.53 19.66 -51.37
CA ALA A 12 25.68 20.16 -50.63
C ALA A 12 26.39 19.01 -49.90
N THR A 13 27.64 18.81 -50.30
CA THR A 13 28.62 17.84 -49.82
C THR A 13 29.44 18.47 -48.70
N THR A 14 29.63 17.79 -47.58
CA THR A 14 30.72 18.00 -46.61
C THR A 14 30.78 16.71 -45.79
N GLY A 15 31.87 15.97 -45.57
CA GLY A 15 33.29 16.13 -45.81
C GLY A 15 33.91 15.14 -44.82
N ILE A 16 34.45 14.02 -45.30
CA ILE A 16 35.12 12.98 -44.49
C ILE A 16 36.55 13.44 -44.23
N THR A 17 37.03 13.34 -42.98
CA THR A 17 38.44 12.98 -42.67
C THR A 17 38.51 12.33 -41.28
N VAL A 18 39.17 11.16 -41.23
CA VAL A 18 39.43 10.26 -40.10
C VAL A 18 40.91 10.36 -39.70
N LEU A 19 41.26 10.20 -38.41
CA LEU A 19 42.53 9.67 -37.87
C LEU A 19 42.41 9.65 -36.32
N GLY A 20 42.71 8.63 -35.52
CA GLY A 20 43.20 7.25 -35.63
C GLY A 20 42.95 6.58 -34.24
N ALA A 21 42.52 5.32 -34.20
CA ALA A 21 43.35 4.13 -33.98
C ALA A 21 43.75 3.82 -32.51
N ALA A 22 43.00 2.89 -31.90
CA ALA A 22 43.41 1.80 -30.97
C ALA A 22 42.10 1.20 -30.41
N GLY A 23 41.61 -0.01 -30.69
CA GLY A 23 42.28 -1.28 -30.94
C GLY A 23 42.34 -2.10 -29.65
N ILE A 24 41.32 -2.92 -29.36
CA ILE A 24 41.41 -4.33 -28.89
C ILE A 24 40.02 -4.99 -28.70
N ALA A 25 39.91 -6.21 -29.27
CA ALA A 25 39.23 -7.43 -28.80
C ALA A 25 37.68 -7.56 -28.73
N THR A 26 37.14 -8.16 -29.80
CA THR A 26 36.17 -9.28 -29.89
C THR A 26 35.45 -9.84 -28.65
N ALA A 27 34.12 -9.88 -28.72
CA ALA A 27 33.32 -11.09 -28.45
C ALA A 27 31.93 -10.97 -29.09
N ALA A 28 31.55 -11.96 -29.90
CA ALA A 28 30.21 -12.11 -30.45
C ALA A 28 29.30 -12.83 -29.45
N LEU A 29 28.04 -12.42 -29.32
CA LEU A 29 26.91 -13.34 -29.17
C LEU A 29 25.59 -12.65 -29.55
N THR A 30 24.87 -13.33 -30.43
CA THR A 30 23.47 -13.12 -30.83
C THR A 30 22.50 -13.18 -29.65
N GLY A 31 21.44 -12.38 -29.67
CA GLY A 31 20.29 -12.58 -28.77
C GLY A 31 19.29 -11.43 -28.75
N THR A 32 18.19 -11.59 -29.50
CA THR A 32 17.01 -10.73 -29.46
C THR A 32 16.26 -10.85 -28.12
N ALA A 33 15.99 -9.74 -27.42
CA ALA A 33 14.82 -9.62 -26.53
C ALA A 33 14.58 -8.17 -26.10
N HIS A 34 13.43 -7.63 -26.53
CA HIS A 34 12.55 -6.66 -25.88
C HIS A 34 13.14 -5.64 -24.88
N ALA A 35 13.04 -4.38 -25.30
CA ALA A 35 13.04 -3.21 -24.44
C ALA A 35 11.84 -3.21 -23.47
N ALA A 36 12.12 -3.00 -22.18
CA ALA A 36 11.22 -2.31 -21.26
C ALA A 36 12.10 -1.45 -20.33
N PRO A 37 11.83 -0.13 -20.19
CA PRO A 37 12.69 0.75 -19.42
C PRO A 37 12.54 0.50 -17.91
N GLN A 38 13.69 0.28 -17.28
CA GLN A 38 13.86 0.31 -15.84
C GLN A 38 13.49 1.70 -15.30
N THR A 39 12.38 1.81 -14.59
CA THR A 39 12.14 2.96 -13.70
C THR A 39 12.56 2.55 -12.29
N ALA A 40 13.84 2.79 -12.00
CA ALA A 40 14.31 2.89 -10.64
C ALA A 40 13.53 4.02 -9.94
N LYS A 41 12.77 3.69 -8.89
CA LYS A 41 12.29 4.67 -7.92
C LYS A 41 13.02 4.47 -6.60
N PRO A 42 13.49 5.56 -5.97
CA PRO A 42 14.56 5.53 -4.98
C PRO A 42 14.09 4.98 -3.63
N ALA A 43 14.96 4.19 -3.01
CA ALA A 43 14.94 3.89 -1.59
C ALA A 43 15.06 5.20 -0.81
N HIS A 44 14.03 5.60 -0.07
CA HIS A 44 14.16 6.73 0.85
C HIS A 44 14.69 6.24 2.19
N GLN A 45 15.93 6.64 2.40
CA GLN A 45 16.75 6.43 3.57
C GLN A 45 16.13 7.09 4.82
N THR A 46 16.30 6.38 5.93
CA THR A 46 16.19 6.80 7.32
C THR A 46 16.80 8.19 7.56
N ALA A 47 16.01 9.10 8.12
CA ALA A 47 16.51 10.28 8.81
C ALA A 47 15.78 10.44 10.14
N ALA A 48 16.51 10.24 11.23
CA ALA A 48 16.06 10.47 12.58
C ALA A 48 16.10 11.97 12.94
N LYS A 49 15.12 12.40 13.75
CA LYS A 49 15.28 13.16 15.01
C LYS A 49 14.48 14.49 15.11
N ALA A 50 13.83 14.57 16.29
CA ALA A 50 13.36 15.75 17.05
C ALA A 50 11.96 16.31 16.75
N ALA A 51 10.99 16.02 17.63
CA ALA A 51 10.67 16.88 18.78
C ALA A 51 9.49 16.28 19.58
N ALA A 52 9.76 15.87 20.82
CA ALA A 52 8.72 15.52 21.79
C ALA A 52 8.13 16.80 22.39
N LYS A 53 6.81 16.95 22.38
CA LYS A 53 6.04 17.76 23.33
C LYS A 53 4.79 16.98 23.76
N PRO A 54 4.42 17.01 25.05
CA PRO A 54 3.36 16.17 25.59
C PRO A 54 2.00 16.81 25.29
N VAL A 55 1.08 16.07 24.70
CA VAL A 55 -0.33 16.45 24.67
C VAL A 55 -1.14 15.41 25.43
N LYS A 56 -1.85 15.92 26.43
CA LYS A 56 -2.67 15.24 27.42
C LYS A 56 -3.60 14.22 26.77
N ALA A 57 -3.67 13.07 27.43
CA ALA A 57 -4.77 12.14 27.29
C ALA A 57 -6.06 12.82 27.79
N ASP A 58 -6.94 13.16 26.85
CA ASP A 58 -8.34 13.41 27.15
C ASP A 58 -9.08 12.09 26.88
N ASP A 59 -9.18 11.32 27.97
CA ASP A 59 -10.06 10.18 28.12
C ASP A 59 -11.51 10.65 27.95
N LYS A 60 -12.09 10.38 26.78
CA LYS A 60 -13.53 10.37 26.58
C LYS A 60 -13.96 9.02 26.05
N THR A 61 -14.24 8.16 27.02
CA THR A 61 -15.09 6.99 26.91
C THR A 61 -16.41 7.31 26.21
N ASP A 62 -16.58 6.85 24.97
CA ASP A 62 -17.90 6.63 24.40
C ASP A 62 -18.23 5.14 24.47
N LYS A 63 -19.23 4.84 25.29
CA LYS A 63 -19.71 3.50 25.62
C LYS A 63 -20.54 2.93 24.46
N LYS A 64 -20.17 1.71 24.08
CA LYS A 64 -21.06 0.54 23.84
C LYS A 64 -22.00 0.61 22.64
N ASP A 65 -21.63 -0.12 21.58
CA ASP A 65 -22.59 -0.94 20.83
C ASP A 65 -22.09 -2.39 20.83
N ALA A 66 -22.91 -3.29 21.36
CA ALA A 66 -22.53 -4.64 21.73
C ALA A 66 -23.00 -5.65 20.67
N GLY A 67 -22.09 -6.00 19.76
CA GLY A 67 -22.19 -7.23 18.97
C GLY A 67 -21.91 -8.46 19.84
N LYS A 68 -22.98 -9.15 20.27
CA LYS A 68 -23.06 -10.57 20.69
C LYS A 68 -21.81 -11.16 21.41
N LYS A 69 -21.92 -11.31 22.75
CA LYS A 69 -20.98 -12.00 23.68
C LYS A 69 -20.10 -13.06 22.99
N ALA A 70 -18.90 -12.64 22.60
CA ALA A 70 -17.81 -13.51 22.28
C ALA A 70 -17.16 -13.98 23.60
N GLU A 71 -16.31 -14.99 23.51
CA GLU A 71 -15.36 -15.37 24.55
C GLU A 71 -14.73 -14.12 25.21
N ASP A 72 -14.41 -14.14 26.51
CA ASP A 72 -13.84 -12.97 27.23
C ASP A 72 -12.48 -12.59 26.62
N TYR A 73 -12.50 -11.77 25.56
CA TYR A 73 -11.32 -11.21 24.93
C TYR A 73 -10.92 -9.96 25.71
N PRO A 74 -9.65 -9.84 26.13
CA PRO A 74 -9.19 -8.64 26.79
C PRO A 74 -9.22 -7.45 25.83
N ASP A 75 -9.51 -6.25 26.34
CA ASP A 75 -9.51 -5.02 25.53
C ASP A 75 -8.09 -4.52 25.27
N ASN A 76 -7.37 -5.24 24.42
CA ASN A 76 -6.01 -4.93 23.97
C ASN A 76 -5.74 -5.59 22.61
N LEU A 77 -4.60 -5.27 22.00
CA LEU A 77 -4.20 -5.80 20.69
C LEU A 77 -4.36 -7.33 20.57
N ASP A 78 -3.96 -8.04 21.61
CA ASP A 78 -4.01 -9.50 21.67
C ASP A 78 -5.45 -10.04 21.69
N GLY A 79 -6.35 -9.38 22.41
CA GLY A 79 -7.75 -9.74 22.44
C GLY A 79 -8.47 -9.37 21.15
N TRP A 80 -8.22 -8.17 20.59
CA TRP A 80 -8.82 -7.74 19.33
C TRP A 80 -8.46 -8.66 18.17
N ILE A 81 -7.21 -9.11 18.06
CA ILE A 81 -6.81 -10.08 17.02
C ILE A 81 -7.53 -11.41 17.21
N ARG A 82 -7.60 -11.93 18.44
CA ARG A 82 -8.26 -13.22 18.71
C ARG A 82 -9.77 -13.16 18.47
N GLU A 83 -10.39 -12.05 18.84
CA GLU A 83 -11.81 -11.79 18.56
C GLU A 83 -12.05 -11.72 17.05
N ALA A 84 -11.25 -10.93 16.32
CA ALA A 84 -11.33 -10.83 14.87
C ALA A 84 -11.17 -12.21 14.20
N MET A 85 -10.20 -13.01 14.63
CA MET A 85 -10.03 -14.39 14.13
C MET A 85 -11.25 -15.28 14.40
N SER A 86 -11.91 -15.13 15.56
CA SER A 86 -13.14 -15.86 15.87
C SER A 86 -14.28 -15.54 14.88
N ILE A 87 -14.36 -14.27 14.45
CA ILE A 87 -15.34 -13.79 13.48
C ILE A 87 -14.94 -14.25 12.08
N MET A 88 -13.70 -14.02 11.69
CA MET A 88 -13.13 -14.47 10.41
C MET A 88 -13.39 -15.95 10.16
N LYS A 89 -13.19 -16.81 11.19
CA LYS A 89 -13.48 -18.25 11.11
C LYS A 89 -14.95 -18.55 10.78
N LYS A 90 -15.90 -17.81 11.35
CA LYS A 90 -17.35 -17.97 11.08
C LYS A 90 -17.71 -17.57 9.65
N HIS A 91 -16.94 -16.67 9.05
CA HIS A 91 -17.16 -16.13 7.71
C HIS A 91 -16.24 -16.75 6.63
N GLY A 92 -15.39 -17.71 6.98
CA GLY A 92 -14.46 -18.34 6.04
C GLY A 92 -13.33 -17.44 5.57
N ILE A 93 -12.98 -16.40 6.34
CA ILE A 93 -11.89 -15.47 6.01
C ILE A 93 -10.58 -16.04 6.58
N PRO A 94 -9.58 -16.36 5.73
CA PRO A 94 -8.31 -16.93 6.19
C PRO A 94 -7.36 -15.86 6.76
N GLY A 95 -6.65 -16.23 7.83
CA GLY A 95 -5.53 -15.46 8.38
C GLY A 95 -5.02 -16.03 9.69
N SER A 96 -3.72 -15.90 9.93
CA SER A 96 -3.09 -16.31 11.18
C SER A 96 -2.93 -15.12 12.15
N TYR A 97 -2.83 -15.43 13.44
CA TYR A 97 -2.55 -14.42 14.47
C TYR A 97 -1.26 -13.64 14.18
N ASP A 98 -0.18 -14.35 13.81
CA ASP A 98 1.13 -13.72 13.54
C ASP A 98 1.11 -12.88 12.27
N GLY A 99 0.38 -13.32 11.23
CA GLY A 99 0.20 -12.54 10.01
C GLY A 99 -0.62 -11.28 10.22
N ILE A 100 -1.68 -11.35 11.02
CA ILE A 100 -2.43 -10.15 11.39
C ILE A 100 -1.55 -9.21 12.23
N LYS A 101 -0.92 -9.73 13.28
CA LYS A 101 -0.09 -8.94 14.20
C LYS A 101 1.05 -8.23 13.50
N ARG A 102 1.81 -8.92 12.64
CA ARG A 102 2.96 -8.31 11.94
C ARG A 102 2.54 -7.16 11.03
N ASN A 103 1.37 -7.28 10.38
CA ASN A 103 0.82 -6.23 9.53
C ASN A 103 0.41 -5.04 10.41
N ILE A 104 -0.36 -5.27 11.49
CA ILE A 104 -0.77 -4.20 12.42
C ILE A 104 0.43 -3.41 12.95
N ILE A 105 1.48 -4.10 13.40
CA ILE A 105 2.67 -3.43 13.95
C ILE A 105 3.37 -2.56 12.90
N ARG A 106 3.39 -2.97 11.62
CA ARG A 106 3.95 -2.17 10.54
C ARG A 106 3.07 -0.96 10.18
N GLU A 107 1.75 -1.15 10.15
CA GLU A 107 0.80 -0.13 9.72
C GLU A 107 0.57 0.98 10.76
N SER A 108 0.43 0.60 12.03
CA SER A 108 -0.04 1.52 13.09
C SER A 108 0.75 1.41 14.39
N GLY A 109 1.69 0.46 14.50
CA GLY A 109 2.32 0.14 15.78
C GLY A 109 1.35 -0.43 16.83
N GLY A 110 0.13 -0.82 16.42
CA GLY A 110 -0.92 -1.27 17.33
C GLY A 110 -1.88 -0.17 17.81
N ASP A 111 -1.82 1.03 17.23
CA ASP A 111 -2.72 2.13 17.57
C ASP A 111 -4.04 2.07 16.75
N PRO A 112 -5.20 1.79 17.38
CA PRO A 112 -6.48 1.77 16.68
C PRO A 112 -6.97 3.18 16.28
N GLY A 113 -6.38 4.22 16.85
CA GLY A 113 -6.65 5.62 16.52
C GLY A 113 -5.76 6.19 15.40
N ALA A 114 -4.84 5.40 14.84
CA ALA A 114 -3.91 5.89 13.81
C ALA A 114 -4.64 6.44 12.58
N VAL A 115 -4.22 7.61 12.10
CA VAL A 115 -4.74 8.27 10.89
C VAL A 115 -3.58 8.74 10.03
N ASN A 116 -3.66 8.47 8.73
CA ASN A 116 -2.73 8.98 7.75
C ASN A 116 -3.33 10.18 7.00
N ASP A 117 -2.77 11.36 7.21
CA ASP A 117 -3.25 12.62 6.63
C ASP A 117 -2.35 13.20 5.52
N TRP A 118 -1.34 12.47 5.04
CA TRP A 118 -0.35 13.03 4.09
C TRP A 118 -0.44 12.49 2.67
N ASP A 119 -0.98 11.28 2.48
CA ASP A 119 -0.99 10.61 1.17
C ASP A 119 -2.04 11.18 0.19
N ILE A 120 -2.12 10.60 -1.01
CA ILE A 120 -3.08 11.02 -2.03
C ILE A 120 -4.54 10.75 -1.63
N ASN A 121 -4.79 9.76 -0.77
CA ASN A 121 -6.13 9.46 -0.30
C ASN A 121 -6.58 10.49 0.73
N ALA A 122 -5.70 10.89 1.64
CA ALA A 122 -5.90 11.99 2.56
C ALA A 122 -6.17 13.31 1.83
N GLN A 123 -5.38 13.62 0.80
CA GLN A 123 -5.60 14.79 -0.06
C GLN A 123 -6.96 14.76 -0.78
N LYS A 124 -7.50 13.56 -1.04
CA LYS A 124 -8.85 13.35 -1.60
C LYS A 124 -9.95 13.30 -0.54
N GLY A 125 -9.62 13.51 0.74
CA GLY A 125 -10.57 13.47 1.86
C GLY A 125 -10.96 12.06 2.31
N ILE A 126 -10.19 11.04 1.93
CA ILE A 126 -10.42 9.64 2.30
C ILE A 126 -9.17 9.05 2.97
N PRO A 127 -8.69 9.62 4.09
CA PRO A 127 -7.49 9.15 4.76
C PRO A 127 -7.65 7.70 5.24
N SER A 128 -6.55 6.94 5.20
CA SER A 128 -6.49 5.62 5.83
C SER A 128 -6.46 5.74 7.34
N LYS A 129 -7.11 4.80 8.05
CA LYS A 129 -7.17 4.81 9.52
C LYS A 129 -7.20 3.43 10.15
N GLY A 130 -6.96 3.40 11.45
CA GLY A 130 -7.04 2.23 12.29
C GLY A 130 -5.82 1.32 12.20
N LEU A 131 -5.96 0.14 12.80
CA LEU A 131 -4.86 -0.80 13.02
C LEU A 131 -4.15 -1.23 11.73
N LEU A 132 -4.89 -1.37 10.64
CA LEU A 132 -4.40 -1.82 9.33
C LEU A 132 -4.55 -0.76 8.23
N GLN A 133 -4.68 0.53 8.63
CA GLN A 133 -4.67 1.67 7.70
C GLN A 133 -5.64 1.50 6.52
N VAL A 134 -6.89 1.12 6.82
CA VAL A 134 -7.95 0.91 5.82
C VAL A 134 -8.60 2.26 5.47
N ILE A 135 -8.95 2.48 4.19
CA ILE A 135 -9.75 3.63 3.74
C ILE A 135 -11.25 3.33 3.79
N GLN A 136 -12.09 4.36 3.94
CA GLN A 136 -13.54 4.18 4.11
C GLN A 136 -14.21 3.33 3.02
N PRO A 137 -13.97 3.55 1.71
CA PRO A 137 -14.60 2.73 0.67
C PRO A 137 -14.24 1.24 0.74
N THR A 138 -13.01 0.93 1.17
CA THR A 138 -12.58 -0.46 1.36
C THR A 138 -13.26 -1.06 2.58
N PHE A 139 -13.36 -0.31 3.68
CA PHE A 139 -14.08 -0.77 4.87
C PHE A 139 -15.54 -1.07 4.52
N ASP A 140 -16.23 -0.15 3.84
CA ASP A 140 -17.64 -0.32 3.46
C ASP A 140 -17.86 -1.56 2.58
N GLN A 141 -16.97 -1.78 1.61
CA GLN A 141 -17.05 -2.92 0.69
C GLN A 141 -16.76 -4.27 1.35
N TYR A 142 -15.82 -4.31 2.29
CA TYR A 142 -15.33 -5.56 2.91
C TYR A 142 -15.77 -5.74 4.36
N HIS A 143 -16.67 -4.87 4.86
CA HIS A 143 -17.25 -4.98 6.19
C HIS A 143 -17.92 -6.33 6.39
N VAL A 144 -17.77 -6.88 7.58
CA VAL A 144 -18.35 -8.17 7.94
C VAL A 144 -19.46 -7.95 8.95
N LYS A 145 -20.67 -8.33 8.55
CA LYS A 145 -21.87 -8.26 9.39
C LYS A 145 -21.63 -8.93 10.74
N GLY A 146 -21.93 -8.21 11.82
CA GLY A 146 -21.70 -8.67 13.19
C GLY A 146 -20.49 -8.03 13.86
N THR A 147 -19.71 -7.24 13.13
CA THR A 147 -18.73 -6.28 13.68
C THR A 147 -19.33 -4.87 13.76
N ALA A 148 -18.70 -3.97 14.52
CA ALA A 148 -19.12 -2.58 14.63
C ALA A 148 -19.07 -1.87 13.27
N ASP A 149 -19.97 -0.92 13.04
CA ASP A 149 -19.99 -0.07 11.85
C ASP A 149 -19.12 1.19 12.05
N LYS A 150 -17.84 0.95 12.36
CA LYS A 150 -16.87 2.01 12.67
C LYS A 150 -15.49 1.58 12.19
N LEU A 151 -14.92 2.33 11.25
CA LEU A 151 -13.62 1.99 10.64
C LEU A 151 -12.46 1.91 11.63
N THR A 152 -12.49 2.69 12.71
CA THR A 152 -11.47 2.68 13.77
C THR A 152 -11.83 1.77 14.96
N ASP A 153 -12.91 1.00 14.87
CA ASP A 153 -13.12 -0.11 15.79
C ASP A 153 -12.05 -1.18 15.51
N PRO A 154 -11.27 -1.62 16.51
CA PRO A 154 -10.12 -2.48 16.28
C PRO A 154 -10.51 -3.81 15.64
N VAL A 155 -11.59 -4.44 16.10
CA VAL A 155 -12.06 -5.73 15.59
C VAL A 155 -12.61 -5.57 14.18
N ALA A 156 -13.48 -4.59 13.95
CA ALA A 156 -14.05 -4.34 12.63
C ALA A 156 -12.97 -4.00 11.59
N ASN A 157 -11.97 -3.18 11.96
CA ASN A 157 -10.83 -2.82 11.11
C ASN A 157 -10.03 -4.05 10.71
N ILE A 158 -9.69 -4.92 11.67
CA ILE A 158 -8.96 -6.16 11.40
C ILE A 158 -9.75 -7.08 10.47
N VAL A 159 -11.03 -7.31 10.77
CA VAL A 159 -11.86 -8.24 10.00
C VAL A 159 -12.06 -7.74 8.56
N ALA A 160 -12.33 -6.44 8.36
CA ALA A 160 -12.50 -5.86 7.03
C ALA A 160 -11.20 -5.91 6.22
N ALA A 161 -10.06 -5.58 6.82
CA ALA A 161 -8.75 -5.66 6.16
C ALA A 161 -8.39 -7.10 5.78
N CYS A 162 -8.66 -8.07 6.66
CA CYS A 162 -8.40 -9.49 6.36
C CYS A 162 -9.33 -10.02 5.27
N ASN A 163 -10.58 -9.56 5.22
CA ASN A 163 -11.52 -9.90 4.15
C ASN A 163 -11.04 -9.36 2.79
N TYR A 164 -10.57 -8.10 2.76
CA TYR A 164 -9.90 -7.53 1.60
C TYR A 164 -8.65 -8.35 1.20
N ALA A 165 -7.81 -8.71 2.17
CA ALA A 165 -6.60 -9.48 1.92
C ALA A 165 -6.90 -10.88 1.37
N ALA A 166 -7.96 -11.53 1.85
CA ALA A 166 -8.42 -12.81 1.36
C ALA A 166 -8.84 -12.73 -0.12
N ASP A 167 -9.61 -11.71 -0.49
CA ASP A 167 -10.06 -11.49 -1.87
C ASP A 167 -8.89 -11.17 -2.83
N ARG A 168 -7.91 -10.40 -2.36
CA ARG A 168 -6.83 -9.87 -3.23
C ARG A 168 -5.57 -10.71 -3.24
N TYR A 169 -5.26 -11.38 -2.14
CA TYR A 169 -3.99 -12.08 -1.90
C TYR A 169 -4.18 -13.51 -1.36
N GLY A 170 -5.44 -13.96 -1.21
CA GLY A 170 -5.77 -15.26 -0.65
C GLY A 170 -5.77 -15.30 0.88
N THR A 171 -4.96 -14.51 1.55
CA THR A 171 -4.95 -14.36 3.02
C THR A 171 -4.09 -13.16 3.46
N MET A 172 -4.37 -12.62 4.65
CA MET A 172 -3.49 -11.67 5.34
C MET A 172 -2.06 -12.21 5.53
N ASP A 173 -1.89 -13.54 5.58
CA ASP A 173 -0.56 -14.16 5.70
C ASP A 173 0.32 -13.99 4.46
N ASN A 174 -0.23 -13.53 3.35
CA ASN A 174 0.50 -13.24 2.11
C ASN A 174 0.78 -11.72 1.92
N VAL A 175 0.40 -10.90 2.91
CA VAL A 175 0.63 -9.46 2.87
C VAL A 175 1.93 -9.14 3.61
N ASP A 176 2.93 -8.70 2.84
CA ASP A 176 4.28 -8.39 3.32
C ASP A 176 4.64 -6.90 3.23
N SER A 177 3.81 -6.09 2.56
CA SER A 177 4.00 -4.64 2.40
C SER A 177 2.95 -3.84 3.16
N ALA A 178 3.26 -2.58 3.44
CA ALA A 178 2.28 -1.66 4.00
C ALA A 178 1.10 -1.41 3.05
N TYR A 179 -0.07 -1.09 3.62
CA TYR A 179 -1.31 -0.80 2.89
C TYR A 179 -1.29 0.58 2.26
#